data_AF-A8ZNZ7-F1
#
_entry.id   AF-A8ZNZ7-F1
#
_cell.length_a   1.000
_cell.length_b   1.000
_cell.length_c   1.000
_cell.angle_alpha   90.00
_cell.angle_beta   90.00
_cell.angle_gamma   90.00
#
_symmetry.space_group_name_H-M   'P 1'
#
loop_
_entity.id
_entity.type
_entity.pdbx_description
1 polymer ?
#
loop_
_entity_poly.entity_id
_entity_poly.type
_entity_poly.pdbx_seq_one_letter_code
_entity_poly.pdbx_strand_id
1 'polypeptide(L)'
;MNNSGTRSLHGKKGGTMIRQRLIGCLRWMMHELNSADSIPKLSCHNHCGEALEINHADRQGFQGIWKTAVGPKKGQFGTQLTTFIAPNLMWHDLTTQEKNRTLTVAYCTPIRKGECRLFARFPFQFASPLPAGLMRYTPSWVFHLLQNSILEDDQIFLYLQERHLTQQKQGIPIAQSYYMPTRADRFVVALHQWLQRYTADPFPNKPLPPAIGREQVIERYHSHTVHCASCRTTLSRIKRGRQGMVMGALVAWITVQLYLLDWGGTAKLARVASISFIVCTIIWLSLGWLERKFYEGRSIPLRNVSEK
;
A
#
# COMPACT_ATOMS: atom_id res chain seq x y z
N MET A 1 18.82 -26.84 -43.94
CA MET A 1 17.69 -25.88 -43.92
C MET A 1 16.57 -26.51 -43.11
N ASN A 2 16.38 -26.08 -41.86
CA ASN A 2 15.14 -26.35 -41.15
C ASN A 2 14.90 -25.29 -40.08
N ASN A 3 13.66 -24.86 -40.06
CA ASN A 3 13.10 -23.65 -39.50
C ASN A 3 12.74 -23.90 -38.03
N SER A 4 13.42 -23.26 -37.07
CA SER A 4 13.07 -23.33 -35.64
C SER A 4 12.36 -22.05 -35.23
N GLY A 5 11.03 -22.16 -35.15
CA GLY A 5 10.11 -21.07 -34.83
C GLY A 5 10.39 -20.38 -33.50
N THR A 6 10.44 -19.06 -33.56
CA THR A 6 10.31 -18.14 -32.43
C THR A 6 8.91 -18.27 -31.81
N ARG A 7 8.78 -19.03 -30.71
CA ARG A 7 7.59 -18.95 -29.85
C ARG A 7 7.72 -17.77 -28.90
N SER A 8 6.97 -16.71 -29.23
CA SER A 8 6.68 -15.56 -28.38
C SER A 8 6.19 -16.02 -26.99
N LEU A 9 6.98 -15.74 -25.95
CA LEU A 9 6.58 -15.85 -24.55
C LEU A 9 5.61 -14.71 -24.25
N HIS A 10 4.33 -14.91 -24.53
CA HIS A 10 3.28 -14.02 -24.07
C HIS A 10 3.19 -14.07 -22.55
N GLY A 11 3.40 -12.90 -21.93
CA GLY A 11 3.64 -12.73 -20.51
C GLY A 11 2.52 -13.25 -19.61
N LYS A 12 2.90 -14.14 -18.68
CA LYS A 12 2.24 -14.23 -17.38
C LYS A 12 2.34 -12.84 -16.75
N LYS A 13 1.21 -12.22 -16.38
CA LYS A 13 1.19 -10.96 -15.61
C LYS A 13 1.88 -11.22 -14.26
N GLY A 14 3.20 -11.06 -14.21
CA GLY A 14 3.97 -10.99 -12.99
C GLY A 14 3.49 -9.82 -12.15
N GLY A 15 3.54 -9.96 -10.83
CA GLY A 15 2.93 -9.06 -9.84
C GLY A 15 3.05 -7.57 -10.19
N THR A 16 1.95 -6.84 -10.00
CA THR A 16 1.87 -5.43 -10.32
C THR A 16 2.89 -4.64 -9.49
N MET A 17 3.70 -3.81 -10.14
CA MET A 17 4.75 -3.03 -9.50
C MET A 17 4.20 -1.66 -9.11
N ILE A 18 4.28 -1.35 -7.82
CA ILE A 18 3.96 -0.01 -7.32
C ILE A 18 5.25 0.77 -7.19
N ARG A 19 5.24 1.98 -7.74
CA ARG A 19 6.26 2.99 -7.53
C ARG A 19 5.61 4.12 -6.78
N GLN A 20 6.12 4.40 -5.58
CA GLN A 20 5.63 5.50 -4.74
C GLN A 20 6.82 6.30 -4.22
N ARG A 21 6.65 7.61 -4.10
CA ARG A 21 7.58 8.45 -3.34
C ARG A 21 7.15 8.39 -1.87
N LEU A 22 8.02 7.87 -1.01
CA LEU A 22 7.80 7.85 0.43
C LEU A 22 8.64 8.91 1.11
N ILE A 23 8.13 9.37 2.24
CA ILE A 23 8.85 10.16 3.21
C ILE A 23 9.30 9.20 4.32
N GLY A 24 10.60 9.09 4.56
CA GLY A 24 11.24 8.07 5.40
C GLY A 24 11.93 6.99 4.58
N CYS A 25 13.21 7.21 4.22
CA CYS A 25 13.86 6.54 3.10
C CYS A 25 14.21 5.04 3.31
N LEU A 26 14.60 4.67 4.53
CA LEU A 26 15.24 3.39 4.84
C LEU A 26 14.47 2.57 5.88
N ARG A 27 13.37 3.13 6.40
CA ARG A 27 12.62 2.58 7.53
C ARG A 27 11.37 1.79 7.11
N TRP A 28 10.93 1.93 5.86
CA TRP A 28 9.73 1.29 5.29
C TRP A 28 9.72 -0.22 5.38
N MET A 29 10.90 -0.84 5.30
CA MET A 29 11.07 -2.27 5.46
C MET A 29 10.45 -2.86 6.74
N MET A 30 10.15 -2.07 7.76
CA MET A 30 9.99 -2.60 9.12
C MET A 30 8.56 -2.63 9.67
N HIS A 31 7.58 -1.98 9.04
CA HIS A 31 6.22 -1.95 9.59
C HIS A 31 5.29 -3.04 9.01
N GLU A 32 5.59 -3.57 7.81
CA GLU A 32 4.92 -4.76 7.26
C GLU A 32 5.13 -6.03 8.13
N LEU A 33 6.14 -6.00 9.00
CA LEU A 33 6.40 -7.05 10.00
C LEU A 33 5.39 -7.05 11.16
N ASN A 34 4.78 -5.89 11.48
CA ASN A 34 3.83 -5.76 12.59
C ASN A 34 2.37 -5.69 12.12
N SER A 35 2.10 -5.54 10.82
CA SER A 35 0.74 -5.40 10.28
C SER A 35 0.00 -6.73 10.07
N ALA A 36 0.63 -7.88 10.37
CA ALA A 36 -0.07 -9.16 10.55
C ALA A 36 -1.01 -9.17 11.78
N ASP A 37 -0.94 -8.16 12.66
CA ASP A 37 -1.81 -8.00 13.84
C ASP A 37 -3.03 -7.09 13.58
N SER A 38 -3.95 -7.58 12.75
CA SER A 38 -5.32 -7.07 12.68
C SER A 38 -6.20 -7.69 13.78
N ILE A 39 -5.99 -7.36 15.06
CA ILE A 39 -6.92 -7.67 16.16
C ILE A 39 -7.08 -6.44 17.10
N PRO A 40 -8.28 -6.15 17.64
CA PRO A 40 -8.49 -5.09 18.63
C PRO A 40 -7.89 -5.45 19.99
N LYS A 41 -7.51 -4.41 20.74
CA LYS A 41 -6.92 -4.49 22.08
C LYS A 41 -7.70 -5.44 23.01
N LEU A 42 -7.04 -6.50 23.47
CA LEU A 42 -7.22 -7.03 24.81
C LEU A 42 -5.90 -6.89 25.56
N SER A 43 -6.03 -6.42 26.80
CA SER A 43 -5.01 -6.31 27.85
C SER A 43 -3.72 -7.11 27.60
N CYS A 44 -2.60 -6.42 27.42
CA CYS A 44 -1.27 -7.02 27.35
C CYS A 44 -0.85 -7.52 28.75
N HIS A 45 -1.39 -8.66 29.16
CA HIS A 45 -0.74 -9.57 30.09
C HIS A 45 -0.62 -10.92 29.35
N ASN A 46 0.61 -11.31 29.03
CA ASN A 46 1.03 -12.64 28.54
C ASN A 46 0.88 -13.04 27.06
N HIS A 47 0.75 -12.15 26.08
CA HIS A 47 0.77 -12.53 24.65
C HIS A 47 1.85 -11.78 23.84
N CYS A 48 3.12 -11.96 24.19
CA CYS A 48 4.24 -11.51 23.36
C CYS A 48 4.73 -12.71 22.55
N GLY A 49 4.20 -12.87 21.34
CA GLY A 49 4.18 -14.16 20.68
C GLY A 49 4.67 -14.15 19.25
N GLU A 50 5.88 -13.67 18.96
CA GLU A 50 6.64 -14.09 17.78
C GLU A 50 8.14 -14.10 18.13
N ALA A 51 8.81 -15.24 17.96
CA ALA A 51 10.24 -15.37 18.25
C ALA A 51 11.03 -15.21 16.95
N LEU A 52 11.41 -13.96 16.64
CA LEU A 52 12.34 -13.66 15.55
C LEU A 52 13.77 -14.03 15.97
N GLU A 53 14.41 -14.86 15.17
CA GLU A 53 15.82 -15.20 15.26
C GLU A 53 16.58 -14.71 14.03
N ILE A 54 17.73 -14.08 14.24
CA ILE A 54 18.61 -13.62 13.17
C ILE A 54 19.65 -14.71 12.95
N ASN A 55 19.63 -15.33 11.78
CA ASN A 55 20.49 -16.48 11.48
C ASN A 55 21.84 -16.07 10.90
N HIS A 56 21.86 -14.93 10.19
CA HIS A 56 23.03 -14.46 9.47
C HIS A 56 23.00 -12.93 9.40
N ALA A 57 24.12 -12.28 9.68
CA ALA A 57 24.26 -10.83 9.54
C ALA A 57 25.70 -10.45 9.16
N ASP A 58 25.87 -9.88 7.96
CA ASP A 58 27.16 -9.49 7.41
C ASP A 58 27.06 -8.12 6.70
N ARG A 59 28.03 -7.81 5.83
CA ARG A 59 28.02 -6.58 5.03
C ARG A 59 26.95 -6.60 3.93
N GLN A 60 26.63 -7.76 3.39
CA GLN A 60 25.67 -7.94 2.30
C GLN A 60 24.22 -7.96 2.78
N GLY A 61 23.98 -8.14 4.09
CA GLY A 61 22.68 -7.99 4.70
C GLY A 61 22.45 -8.94 5.86
N PHE A 62 21.20 -9.26 6.14
CA PHE A 62 20.85 -10.21 7.21
C PHE A 62 19.51 -10.90 6.95
N GLN A 63 19.36 -12.07 7.56
CA GLN A 63 18.15 -12.89 7.44
C GLN A 63 17.57 -13.19 8.82
N GLY A 64 16.25 -13.03 8.94
CA GLY A 64 15.47 -13.34 10.12
C GLY A 64 14.44 -14.42 9.82
N ILE A 65 14.37 -15.43 10.68
CA ILE A 65 13.31 -16.44 10.65
C ILE A 65 12.30 -16.13 11.74
N TRP A 66 11.04 -16.04 11.35
CA TRP A 66 9.91 -15.93 12.25
C TRP A 66 9.41 -17.34 12.54
N LYS A 67 9.61 -17.78 13.79
CA LYS A 67 9.07 -19.05 14.27
C LYS A 67 7.65 -18.80 14.76
N THR A 68 6.67 -19.24 13.96
CA THR A 68 5.22 -19.04 14.14
C THR A 68 4.61 -19.87 15.29
N ALA A 69 5.33 -20.07 16.39
CA ALA A 69 4.83 -20.83 17.53
C ALA A 69 3.71 -20.10 18.28
N VAL A 70 3.57 -18.79 18.11
CA VAL A 70 2.54 -17.96 18.75
C VAL A 70 2.15 -16.88 17.72
N GLY A 71 0.89 -16.45 17.74
CA GLY A 71 0.28 -15.54 16.77
C GLY A 71 -1.23 -15.75 16.76
N PRO A 72 -2.04 -14.76 16.30
CA PRO A 72 -3.50 -14.81 16.41
C PRO A 72 -4.16 -16.01 15.71
N LYS A 73 -3.45 -16.62 14.75
CA LYS A 73 -3.83 -17.88 14.09
C LYS A 73 -2.83 -19.00 14.37
N LYS A 74 -2.66 -19.37 15.65
CA LYS A 74 -1.92 -20.54 16.18
C LYS A 74 -1.47 -21.53 15.09
N GLY A 75 -0.26 -21.38 14.57
CA GLY A 75 0.39 -22.33 13.66
C GLY A 75 -0.14 -22.44 12.22
N GLN A 76 -1.13 -21.64 11.78
CA GLN A 76 -1.70 -21.76 10.43
C GLN A 76 -0.81 -21.15 9.34
N PHE A 77 0.03 -20.19 9.70
CA PHE A 77 1.04 -19.62 8.81
C PHE A 77 2.33 -20.42 8.97
N GLY A 78 2.90 -20.91 7.86
CA GLY A 78 4.18 -21.62 7.90
C GLY A 78 5.33 -20.68 8.27
N THR A 79 6.56 -21.17 8.19
CA THR A 79 7.75 -20.36 8.48
C THR A 79 7.79 -19.12 7.58
N GLN A 80 7.88 -17.94 8.21
CA GLN A 80 8.09 -16.69 7.50
C GLN A 80 9.59 -16.36 7.51
N LEU A 81 10.15 -16.19 6.32
CA LEU A 81 11.54 -15.77 6.13
C LEU A 81 11.56 -14.31 5.75
N THR A 82 12.39 -13.53 6.44
CA THR A 82 12.64 -12.13 6.12
C THR A 82 14.09 -11.95 5.75
N THR A 83 14.33 -11.41 4.56
CA THR A 83 15.68 -11.16 4.05
C THR A 83 15.86 -9.67 3.80
N PHE A 84 16.92 -9.10 4.36
CA PHE A 84 17.46 -7.82 3.94
C PHE A 84 18.73 -8.06 3.14
N ILE A 85 18.80 -7.45 1.97
CA ILE A 85 19.98 -7.39 1.11
C ILE A 85 20.37 -5.92 0.99
N ALA A 86 21.61 -5.64 1.36
CA ALA A 86 22.19 -4.33 1.28
C ALA A 86 22.16 -3.78 -0.17
N PRO A 87 21.96 -2.46 -0.35
CA PRO A 87 21.72 -1.48 0.69
C PRO A 87 20.25 -1.35 1.11
N ASN A 88 19.28 -1.74 0.26
CA ASN A 88 17.88 -1.31 0.41
C ASN A 88 16.84 -2.30 -0.12
N LEU A 89 17.21 -3.56 -0.32
CA LEU A 89 16.28 -4.59 -0.80
C LEU A 89 15.81 -5.44 0.37
N MET A 90 14.52 -5.66 0.43
CA MET A 90 13.91 -6.57 1.39
C MET A 90 12.92 -7.46 0.70
N TRP A 91 12.77 -8.68 1.21
CA TRP A 91 11.52 -9.37 1.01
C TRP A 91 11.12 -10.20 2.23
N HIS A 92 9.81 -10.39 2.34
CA HIS A 92 9.20 -11.41 3.16
C HIS A 92 8.75 -12.54 2.25
N ASP A 93 9.03 -13.77 2.67
CA ASP A 93 8.51 -14.97 2.05
C ASP A 93 7.63 -15.70 3.06
N LEU A 94 6.33 -15.73 2.78
CA LEU A 94 5.34 -16.39 3.59
C LEU A 94 4.75 -17.55 2.79
N THR A 95 4.98 -18.77 3.26
CA THR A 95 4.35 -19.98 2.71
C THR A 95 3.38 -20.56 3.74
N THR A 96 2.12 -20.72 3.37
CA THR A 96 1.11 -21.36 4.22
C THR A 96 1.20 -22.88 4.15
N GLN A 97 0.59 -23.57 5.12
CA GLN A 97 0.48 -25.04 5.07
C GLN A 97 -0.25 -25.54 3.82
N GLU A 98 -1.19 -24.74 3.30
CA GLU A 98 -1.96 -25.00 2.07
C GLU A 98 -1.18 -24.72 0.78
N LYS A 99 0.16 -24.55 0.86
CA LYS A 99 1.05 -24.25 -0.27
C LYS A 99 0.73 -22.94 -1.02
N ASN A 100 -0.03 -22.04 -0.40
CA ASN A 100 -0.13 -20.67 -0.89
C ASN A 100 1.14 -19.93 -0.48
N ARG A 101 1.77 -19.23 -1.43
CA ARG A 101 2.98 -18.45 -1.17
C ARG A 101 2.75 -16.99 -1.51
N THR A 102 3.06 -16.11 -0.59
CA THR A 102 3.03 -14.67 -0.79
C THR A 102 4.43 -14.15 -0.56
N LEU A 103 4.95 -13.37 -1.52
CA LEU A 103 6.11 -12.55 -1.24
C LEU A 103 5.70 -11.09 -1.14
N THR A 104 6.30 -10.39 -0.19
CA THR A 104 6.25 -8.93 -0.11
C THR A 104 7.66 -8.42 -0.34
N VAL A 105 7.89 -7.73 -1.46
CA VAL A 105 9.21 -7.24 -1.86
C VAL A 105 9.24 -5.73 -1.76
N ALA A 106 10.21 -5.23 -1.01
CA ALA A 106 10.56 -3.83 -0.86
C ALA A 106 11.85 -3.52 -1.61
N TYR A 107 11.88 -2.50 -2.44
CA TYR A 107 13.15 -1.90 -2.83
C TYR A 107 13.08 -0.40 -2.69
N CYS A 108 13.89 0.16 -1.80
CA CYS A 108 13.92 1.59 -1.53
C CYS A 108 15.14 2.24 -2.21
N THR A 109 14.94 3.37 -2.87
CA THR A 109 16.04 4.16 -3.45
C THR A 109 16.05 5.54 -2.83
N PRO A 110 17.09 5.94 -2.08
CA PRO A 110 17.21 7.29 -1.56
C PRO A 110 17.16 8.35 -2.66
N ILE A 111 16.38 9.42 -2.43
CA ILE A 111 16.32 10.58 -3.33
C ILE A 111 16.83 11.83 -2.61
N ARG A 112 16.43 12.04 -1.36
CA ARG A 112 16.92 13.13 -0.49
C ARG A 112 16.81 12.72 0.98
N LYS A 113 17.39 13.51 1.89
CA LYS A 113 17.22 13.27 3.33
C LYS A 113 15.72 13.24 3.66
N GLY A 114 15.30 12.16 4.30
CA GLY A 114 13.90 11.94 4.64
C GLY A 114 13.03 11.46 3.50
N GLU A 115 13.55 11.10 2.32
CA GLU A 115 12.73 10.58 1.23
C GLU A 115 13.38 9.49 0.40
N CYS A 116 12.59 8.46 0.09
CA CYS A 116 12.91 7.46 -0.91
C CYS A 116 11.86 7.35 -2.00
N ARG A 117 12.28 6.67 -3.05
CA ARG A 117 11.37 5.96 -3.94
C ARG A 117 11.26 4.53 -3.47
N LEU A 118 10.04 4.08 -3.24
CA LEU A 118 9.73 2.69 -3.00
C LEU A 118 9.27 2.01 -4.28
N PHE A 119 9.80 0.82 -4.52
CA PHE A 119 9.27 -0.17 -5.44
C PHE A 119 8.73 -1.34 -4.62
N ALA A 120 7.40 -1.47 -4.57
CA ALA A 120 6.74 -2.56 -3.87
C ALA A 120 6.17 -3.56 -4.87
N ARG A 121 6.38 -4.85 -4.59
CA ARG A 121 5.78 -5.96 -5.34
C ARG A 121 5.25 -7.01 -4.40
N PHE A 122 4.03 -7.47 -4.70
CA PHE A 122 3.34 -8.47 -3.91
C PHE A 122 2.92 -9.63 -4.82
N PRO A 123 3.84 -10.49 -5.27
CA PRO A 123 3.47 -11.69 -6.02
C PRO A 123 2.77 -12.71 -5.11
N PHE A 124 1.66 -13.24 -5.61
CA PHE A 124 0.90 -14.30 -4.97
C PHE A 124 0.96 -15.57 -5.82
N GLN A 125 1.19 -16.70 -5.17
CA GLN A 125 1.08 -18.04 -5.74
C GLN A 125 -0.02 -18.77 -4.97
N PHE A 126 -1.10 -19.09 -5.68
CA PHE A 126 -2.23 -19.83 -5.12
C PHE A 126 -2.14 -21.31 -5.49
N ALA A 127 -2.50 -22.18 -4.56
CA ALA A 127 -2.67 -23.61 -4.82
C ALA A 127 -3.92 -23.90 -5.67
N SER A 128 -4.97 -23.06 -5.53
CA SER A 128 -6.24 -23.18 -6.26
C SER A 128 -6.30 -22.27 -7.50
N PRO A 129 -6.87 -22.73 -8.63
CA PRO A 129 -7.00 -21.94 -9.85
C PRO A 129 -8.07 -20.83 -9.76
N LEU A 130 -9.05 -20.96 -8.87
CA LEU A 130 -10.16 -20.02 -8.75
C LEU A 130 -9.72 -18.60 -8.30
N PRO A 131 -9.00 -18.43 -7.16
CA PRO A 131 -8.48 -17.12 -6.76
C PRO A 131 -7.45 -16.56 -7.74
N ALA A 132 -6.65 -17.42 -8.37
CA ALA A 132 -5.71 -17.01 -9.42
C ALA A 132 -6.44 -16.43 -10.65
N GLY A 133 -7.58 -17.04 -11.03
CA GLY A 133 -8.45 -16.54 -12.10
C GLY A 133 -9.02 -15.17 -11.77
N LEU A 134 -9.62 -15.01 -10.59
CA LEU A 134 -10.19 -13.73 -10.15
C LEU A 134 -9.13 -12.61 -10.17
N MET A 135 -7.94 -12.88 -9.60
CA MET A 135 -6.85 -11.92 -9.58
C MET A 135 -6.36 -11.51 -10.98
N ARG A 136 -6.41 -12.43 -11.95
CA ARG A 136 -6.01 -12.15 -13.34
C ARG A 136 -6.95 -11.16 -14.05
N TYR A 137 -8.24 -11.21 -13.73
CA TYR A 137 -9.26 -10.35 -14.34
C TYR A 137 -9.46 -9.02 -13.61
N THR A 138 -9.09 -8.95 -12.33
CA THR A 138 -9.13 -7.69 -11.58
C THR A 138 -8.19 -6.65 -12.21
N PRO A 139 -8.68 -5.44 -12.53
CA PRO A 139 -7.85 -4.38 -13.09
C PRO A 139 -6.70 -4.00 -12.16
N SER A 140 -5.52 -3.74 -12.72
CA SER A 140 -4.31 -3.40 -11.95
C SER A 140 -4.49 -2.18 -11.03
N TRP A 141 -5.31 -1.19 -11.41
CA TRP A 141 -5.56 -0.01 -10.57
C TRP A 141 -6.27 -0.36 -9.25
N VAL A 142 -7.09 -1.42 -9.22
CA VAL A 142 -7.76 -1.87 -7.99
C VAL A 142 -6.71 -2.36 -6.99
N PHE A 143 -5.80 -3.21 -7.44
CA PHE A 143 -4.69 -3.69 -6.60
C PHE A 143 -3.80 -2.54 -6.15
N HIS A 144 -3.53 -1.55 -7.02
CA HIS A 144 -2.79 -0.37 -6.62
C HIS A 144 -3.47 0.40 -5.49
N LEU A 145 -4.79 0.66 -5.57
CA LEU A 145 -5.50 1.36 -4.50
C LEU A 145 -5.45 0.59 -3.17
N LEU A 146 -5.63 -0.74 -3.22
CA LEU A 146 -5.57 -1.59 -2.03
C LEU A 146 -4.18 -1.60 -1.41
N GLN A 147 -3.15 -1.82 -2.21
CA GLN A 147 -1.77 -1.90 -1.75
C GLN A 147 -1.27 -0.54 -1.25
N ASN A 148 -1.46 0.55 -2.00
CA ASN A 148 -1.06 1.90 -1.55
C ASN A 148 -1.72 2.26 -0.21
N SER A 149 -2.97 1.83 0.04
CA SER A 149 -3.61 2.14 1.32
C SER A 149 -2.88 1.53 2.53
N ILE A 150 -2.29 0.34 2.39
CA ILE A 150 -1.46 -0.27 3.45
C ILE A 150 -0.18 0.57 3.63
N LEU A 151 0.42 1.02 2.52
CA LEU A 151 1.68 1.76 2.57
C LEU A 151 1.52 3.16 3.19
N GLU A 152 0.40 3.81 2.93
CA GLU A 152 0.06 5.12 3.48
C GLU A 152 -0.18 5.06 4.99
N ASP A 153 -0.79 3.97 5.47
CA ASP A 153 -1.00 3.73 6.90
C ASP A 153 0.34 3.65 7.64
N ASP A 154 1.35 3.03 7.01
CA ASP A 154 2.69 2.91 7.55
C ASP A 154 3.48 4.22 7.43
N GLN A 155 3.26 4.97 6.35
CA GLN A 155 4.01 6.19 6.03
C GLN A 155 3.96 7.24 7.13
N ILE A 156 2.80 7.42 7.79
CA ILE A 156 2.69 8.39 8.89
C ILE A 156 3.58 8.02 10.08
N PHE A 157 3.68 6.73 10.41
CA PHE A 157 4.52 6.27 11.51
C PHE A 157 5.99 6.46 11.19
N LEU A 158 6.41 6.09 9.97
CA LEU A 158 7.78 6.24 9.52
C LEU A 158 8.20 7.72 9.50
N TYR A 159 7.32 8.59 9.04
CA TYR A 159 7.52 10.02 9.04
C TYR A 159 7.72 10.58 10.45
N LEU A 160 6.81 10.27 11.39
CA LEU A 160 6.91 10.74 12.77
C LEU A 160 8.15 10.18 13.48
N GLN A 161 8.47 8.90 13.24
CA GLN A 161 9.66 8.24 13.79
C GLN A 161 10.95 8.94 13.35
N GLU A 162 11.08 9.31 12.08
CA GLU A 162 12.26 10.00 11.55
C GLU A 162 12.42 11.41 12.15
N ARG A 163 11.30 12.13 12.30
CA ARG A 163 11.28 13.44 12.96
C ARG A 163 11.71 13.37 14.41
N HIS A 164 11.18 12.37 15.13
CA HIS A 164 11.51 12.16 16.52
C HIS A 164 13.01 11.88 16.71
N LEU A 165 13.62 11.05 15.85
CA LEU A 165 15.07 10.78 15.94
C LEU A 165 15.93 12.00 15.70
N THR A 166 15.54 12.86 14.76
CA THR A 166 16.32 14.07 14.46
C THR A 166 16.29 15.07 15.61
N GLN A 167 15.26 15.01 16.46
CA GLN A 167 15.16 15.85 17.66
C GLN A 167 15.92 15.27 18.86
N GLN A 168 16.28 13.99 18.84
CA GLN A 168 17.04 13.38 19.93
C GLN A 168 18.50 13.82 19.91
N LYS A 169 19.12 13.87 21.10
CA LYS A 169 20.54 14.19 21.24
C LYS A 169 21.38 13.15 20.50
N GLN A 170 22.38 13.61 19.76
CA GLN A 170 23.36 12.73 19.10
C GLN A 170 24.01 11.82 20.14
N GLY A 171 24.11 10.52 19.83
CA GLY A 171 24.77 9.52 20.69
C GLY A 171 23.85 8.63 21.52
N ILE A 172 22.53 8.86 21.55
CA ILE A 172 21.58 7.92 22.17
C ILE A 172 21.45 6.67 21.29
N PRO A 173 21.66 5.45 21.82
CA PRO A 173 21.42 4.21 21.09
C PRO A 173 19.96 4.13 20.61
N ILE A 174 19.74 3.68 19.37
CA ILE A 174 18.40 3.60 18.76
C ILE A 174 17.39 2.78 19.58
N ALA A 175 17.86 1.75 20.29
CA ALA A 175 17.05 0.90 21.15
C ALA A 175 16.60 1.60 22.44
N GLN A 176 17.24 2.72 22.78
CA GLN A 176 16.84 3.62 23.86
C GLN A 176 16.01 4.79 23.30
N SER A 177 16.22 5.16 22.02
CA SER A 177 15.42 6.15 21.30
C SER A 177 13.97 5.73 21.10
N TYR A 178 13.70 4.43 21.07
CA TYR A 178 12.37 3.85 20.98
C TYR A 178 12.21 2.77 22.03
N TYR A 179 11.04 2.71 22.66
CA TYR A 179 10.68 1.55 23.47
C TYR A 179 10.48 0.35 22.52
N MET A 180 11.50 -0.50 22.38
CA MET A 180 11.48 -1.75 21.60
C MET A 180 11.51 -2.95 22.56
N PRO A 181 10.39 -3.26 23.23
CA PRO A 181 10.36 -4.22 24.34
C PRO A 181 10.36 -5.68 23.88
N THR A 182 10.13 -5.96 22.59
CA THR A 182 9.80 -7.31 22.14
C THR A 182 10.88 -7.95 21.26
N ARG A 183 10.81 -9.29 21.12
CA ARG A 183 11.66 -10.03 20.19
C ARG A 183 11.31 -9.75 18.72
N ALA A 184 10.08 -9.32 18.41
CA ALA A 184 9.68 -8.94 17.06
C ALA A 184 10.49 -7.72 16.55
N ASP A 185 10.93 -6.85 17.46
CA ASP A 185 11.71 -5.65 17.13
C ASP A 185 13.17 -5.94 16.74
N ARG A 186 13.64 -7.20 16.85
CA ARG A 186 15.05 -7.55 16.57
C ARG A 186 15.49 -7.23 15.14
N PHE A 187 14.60 -7.37 14.15
CA PHE A 187 14.93 -7.01 12.77
C PHE A 187 15.23 -5.51 12.63
N VAL A 188 14.50 -4.69 13.39
CA VAL A 188 14.68 -3.24 13.44
C VAL A 188 16.01 -2.89 14.07
N VAL A 189 16.33 -3.49 15.21
CA VAL A 189 17.64 -3.31 15.87
C VAL A 189 18.78 -3.67 14.92
N ALA A 190 18.67 -4.81 14.22
CA ALA A 190 19.70 -5.27 13.29
C ALA A 190 19.91 -4.32 12.11
N LEU A 191 18.85 -3.76 11.54
CA LEU A 191 18.97 -2.77 10.47
C LEU A 191 19.75 -1.54 10.92
N HIS A 192 19.45 -1.03 12.12
CA HIS A 192 20.15 0.15 12.64
C HIS A 192 21.60 -0.13 12.98
N GLN A 193 21.88 -1.29 13.57
CA GLN A 193 23.25 -1.72 13.82
C GLN A 193 24.04 -1.85 12.52
N TRP A 194 23.42 -2.39 11.46
CA TRP A 194 24.03 -2.48 10.13
C TRP A 194 24.32 -1.09 9.55
N LEU A 195 23.34 -0.17 9.60
CA LEU A 195 23.50 1.22 9.12
C LEU A 195 24.64 1.95 9.85
N GLN A 196 24.72 1.80 11.18
CA GLN A 196 25.78 2.40 12.00
C GLN A 196 27.15 1.79 11.69
N ARG A 197 27.24 0.45 11.67
CA ARG A 197 28.48 -0.30 11.44
C ARG A 197 29.13 0.04 10.10
N TYR A 198 28.34 0.20 9.06
CA TYR A 198 28.83 0.46 7.70
C TYR A 198 28.68 1.92 7.25
N THR A 199 28.29 2.82 8.16
CA THR A 199 28.11 4.26 7.87
C THR A 199 27.25 4.49 6.62
N ALA A 200 26.17 3.72 6.49
CA ALA A 200 25.37 3.63 5.28
C ALA A 200 24.25 4.71 5.20
N ASP A 201 24.49 5.90 5.77
CA ASP A 201 23.59 7.05 5.58
C ASP A 201 23.83 7.65 4.19
N PRO A 202 22.85 7.63 3.28
CA PRO A 202 23.02 8.17 1.93
C PRO A 202 23.14 9.69 1.89
N PHE A 203 22.73 10.40 2.95
CA PHE A 203 22.76 11.87 3.02
C PHE A 203 23.27 12.35 4.38
N PRO A 204 24.58 12.14 4.69
CA PRO A 204 25.16 12.60 5.93
C PRO A 204 25.09 14.13 6.02
N ASN A 205 24.86 14.66 7.22
CA ASN A 205 24.86 16.10 7.52
C ASN A 205 23.84 16.96 6.74
N LYS A 206 22.86 16.35 6.07
CA LYS A 206 21.74 17.07 5.44
C LYS A 206 20.56 17.15 6.41
N PRO A 207 19.91 18.33 6.54
CA PRO A 207 18.72 18.45 7.38
C PRO A 207 17.52 17.76 6.70
N LEU A 208 16.55 17.35 7.51
CA LEU A 208 15.25 16.95 6.99
C LEU A 208 14.53 18.14 6.34
N PRO A 209 13.68 17.92 5.33
CA PRO A 209 12.81 18.97 4.80
C PRO A 209 11.89 19.53 5.89
N PRO A 210 11.25 20.69 5.71
CA PRO A 210 10.27 21.21 6.67
C PRO A 210 9.17 20.19 7.00
N ALA A 211 8.61 20.27 8.20
CA ALA A 211 7.52 19.39 8.59
C ALA A 211 6.26 19.72 7.77
N ILE A 212 5.62 18.71 7.22
CA ILE A 212 4.36 18.80 6.49
C ILE A 212 3.21 18.23 7.32
N GLY A 213 1.98 18.63 6.99
CA GLY A 213 0.76 18.16 7.65
C GLY A 213 0.45 16.69 7.36
N ARG A 214 -0.34 16.04 8.22
CA ARG A 214 -0.67 14.60 8.11
C ARG A 214 -1.30 14.26 6.76
N GLU A 215 -2.21 15.10 6.29
CA GLU A 215 -2.94 14.94 5.04
C GLU A 215 -1.98 14.93 3.84
N GLN A 216 -0.94 15.76 3.89
CA GLN A 216 0.11 15.81 2.87
C GLN A 216 1.06 14.62 2.95
N VAL A 217 1.26 14.01 4.12
CA VAL A 217 2.06 12.78 4.25
C VAL A 217 1.34 11.61 3.57
N ILE A 218 0.03 11.46 3.76
CA ILE A 218 -0.73 10.32 3.25
C ILE A 218 -1.40 10.57 1.89
N GLU A 219 -1.14 11.71 1.26
CA GLU A 219 -1.73 12.01 -0.05
C GLU A 219 -1.25 11.01 -1.11
N ARG A 220 -2.16 10.56 -1.97
CA ARG A 220 -1.88 9.51 -2.97
C ARG A 220 -1.53 10.12 -4.34
N TYR A 221 -2.00 11.33 -4.62
CA TYR A 221 -1.96 11.86 -5.97
C TYR A 221 -0.53 12.09 -6.47
N HIS A 222 0.28 12.82 -5.70
CA HIS A 222 1.67 13.12 -6.03
C HIS A 222 2.62 12.00 -5.62
N SER A 223 2.33 11.28 -4.53
CA SER A 223 3.13 10.13 -4.13
C SER A 223 3.05 8.97 -5.13
N HIS A 224 1.89 8.74 -5.78
CA HIS A 224 1.66 7.60 -6.68
C HIS A 224 0.91 7.92 -7.97
N THR A 225 -0.32 8.45 -7.90
CA THR A 225 -1.27 8.46 -9.03
C THR A 225 -0.70 9.13 -10.29
N VAL A 226 -0.05 10.28 -10.15
CA VAL A 226 0.52 11.03 -11.28
C VAL A 226 1.66 10.27 -11.98
N HIS A 227 2.38 9.42 -11.24
CA HIS A 227 3.53 8.66 -11.71
C HIS A 227 3.17 7.26 -12.24
N CYS A 228 1.96 6.77 -11.95
CA CYS A 228 1.49 5.45 -12.37
C CYS A 228 0.57 5.55 -13.59
N ALA A 229 0.99 4.99 -14.73
CA ALA A 229 0.21 5.04 -15.97
C ALA A 229 -1.19 4.42 -15.82
N SER A 230 -1.31 3.30 -15.09
CA SER A 230 -2.59 2.65 -14.81
C SER A 230 -3.53 3.58 -14.03
N CYS A 231 -3.06 4.11 -12.89
CA CYS A 231 -3.88 4.95 -12.02
C CYS A 231 -4.23 6.30 -12.67
N ARG A 232 -3.27 6.96 -13.31
CA ARG A 232 -3.50 8.23 -14.04
C ARG A 232 -4.52 8.06 -15.17
N THR A 233 -4.42 6.97 -15.93
CA THR A 233 -5.35 6.69 -17.03
C THR A 233 -6.75 6.41 -16.51
N THR A 234 -6.88 5.60 -15.46
CA THR A 234 -8.16 5.33 -14.81
C THR A 234 -8.78 6.61 -14.26
N LEU A 235 -8.02 7.45 -13.56
CA LEU A 235 -8.51 8.74 -13.07
C LEU A 235 -9.02 9.64 -14.21
N SER A 236 -8.28 9.73 -15.32
CA SER A 236 -8.73 10.49 -16.51
C SER A 236 -10.04 9.93 -17.09
N ARG A 237 -10.20 8.60 -17.14
CA ARG A 237 -11.44 7.96 -17.61
C ARG A 237 -12.62 8.23 -16.67
N ILE A 238 -12.41 8.16 -15.35
CA ILE A 238 -13.42 8.49 -14.35
C ILE A 238 -13.88 9.93 -14.50
N LYS A 239 -12.95 10.88 -14.63
CA LYS A 239 -13.26 12.30 -14.84
C LYS A 239 -14.08 12.54 -16.11
N ARG A 240 -13.66 11.96 -17.23
CA ARG A 240 -14.41 12.03 -18.49
C ARG A 240 -15.78 11.39 -18.39
N GLY A 241 -15.90 10.26 -17.70
CA GLY A 241 -17.19 9.60 -17.44
C GLY A 241 -18.13 10.49 -16.63
N ARG A 242 -17.64 11.12 -15.55
CA ARG A 242 -18.42 12.06 -14.73
C ARG A 242 -18.89 13.26 -15.55
N GLN A 243 -18.01 13.86 -16.35
CA GLN A 243 -18.37 14.96 -17.24
C GLN A 243 -19.40 14.52 -18.29
N GLY A 244 -19.20 13.37 -18.92
CA GLY A 244 -20.13 12.81 -19.90
C GLY A 244 -21.52 12.53 -19.31
N MET A 245 -21.61 12.09 -18.06
CA MET A 245 -22.89 11.90 -17.38
C MET A 245 -23.65 13.20 -17.14
N VAL A 246 -22.95 14.27 -16.73
CA VAL A 246 -23.59 15.59 -16.56
C VAL A 246 -24.09 16.13 -17.90
N MET A 247 -23.25 16.07 -18.93
CA MET A 247 -23.64 16.51 -20.28
C MET A 247 -24.81 15.69 -20.83
N GLY A 248 -24.77 14.35 -20.67
CA GLY A 248 -25.83 13.46 -21.09
C GLY A 248 -27.14 13.71 -20.33
N ALA A 249 -27.08 13.97 -19.03
CA ALA A 249 -28.26 14.32 -18.24
C ALA A 249 -28.88 15.66 -18.67
N LEU A 250 -28.08 16.67 -19.00
CA LEU A 250 -28.55 17.95 -19.52
C LEU A 250 -29.26 17.79 -20.87
N VAL A 251 -28.65 17.03 -21.80
CA VAL A 251 -29.28 16.74 -23.10
C VAL A 251 -30.58 15.97 -22.92
N ALA A 252 -30.58 14.92 -22.09
CA ALA A 252 -31.78 14.14 -21.79
C ALA A 252 -32.89 15.02 -21.20
N TRP A 253 -32.55 15.90 -20.26
CA TRP A 253 -33.49 16.86 -19.67
C TRP A 253 -34.12 17.76 -20.74
N ILE A 254 -33.32 18.39 -21.61
CA ILE A 254 -33.82 19.24 -22.70
C ILE A 254 -34.75 18.44 -23.62
N THR A 255 -34.37 17.22 -24.01
CA THR A 255 -35.20 16.38 -24.90
C THR A 255 -36.54 16.01 -24.28
N VAL A 256 -36.58 15.72 -22.97
CA VAL A 256 -37.83 15.44 -22.25
C VAL A 256 -38.71 16.69 -22.24
N GLN A 257 -38.16 17.87 -21.96
CA GLN A 257 -38.96 19.11 -21.95
C GLN A 257 -39.56 19.43 -23.32
N LEU A 258 -38.80 19.26 -24.41
CA LEU A 258 -39.31 19.44 -25.77
C LEU A 258 -40.43 18.45 -26.10
N TYR A 259 -40.26 17.17 -25.73
CA TYR A 259 -41.29 16.15 -25.96
C TYR A 259 -42.59 16.42 -25.18
N LEU A 260 -42.48 16.93 -23.95
CA LEU A 260 -43.64 17.29 -23.13
C LEU A 260 -44.45 18.45 -23.70
N LEU A 261 -43.79 19.40 -24.39
CA LEU A 261 -44.45 20.55 -25.03
C LEU A 261 -45.24 20.14 -26.28
N ASP A 262 -44.75 19.16 -27.03
CA ASP A 262 -45.30 18.79 -28.33
C ASP A 262 -46.45 17.75 -28.23
N TRP A 263 -46.31 16.71 -27.39
CA TRP A 263 -47.15 15.49 -27.50
C TRP A 263 -47.96 15.12 -26.25
N GLY A 264 -47.89 15.93 -25.18
CA GLY A 264 -48.57 15.63 -23.91
C GLY A 264 -47.88 14.49 -23.15
N GLY A 265 -47.33 14.81 -21.97
CA GLY A 265 -46.61 13.83 -21.15
C GLY A 265 -47.48 12.70 -20.61
N THR A 266 -47.03 11.46 -20.73
CA THR A 266 -47.67 10.31 -20.06
C THR A 266 -46.99 10.00 -18.72
N ALA A 267 -47.76 9.50 -17.75
CA ALA A 267 -47.24 9.03 -16.46
C ALA A 267 -46.22 7.87 -16.57
N LYS A 268 -46.11 7.20 -17.73
CA LYS A 268 -45.09 6.18 -18.00
C LYS A 268 -43.73 6.83 -18.28
N LEU A 269 -43.70 7.88 -19.10
CA LEU A 269 -42.47 8.62 -19.42
C LEU A 269 -41.88 9.30 -18.18
N ALA A 270 -42.74 9.91 -17.35
CA ALA A 270 -42.32 10.51 -16.09
C ALA A 270 -41.64 9.48 -15.16
N ARG A 271 -42.20 8.26 -15.05
CA ARG A 271 -41.60 7.19 -14.23
C ARG A 271 -40.24 6.74 -14.75
N VAL A 272 -40.10 6.54 -16.06
CA VAL A 272 -38.81 6.11 -16.66
C VAL A 272 -37.74 7.19 -16.51
N ALA A 273 -38.10 8.46 -16.75
CA ALA A 273 -37.18 9.58 -16.58
C ALA A 273 -36.70 9.72 -15.13
N SER A 274 -37.61 9.60 -14.15
CA SER A 274 -37.27 9.65 -12.73
C SER A 274 -36.33 8.51 -12.31
N ILE A 275 -36.58 7.27 -12.75
CA ILE A 275 -35.71 6.13 -12.45
C ILE A 275 -34.32 6.33 -13.09
N SER A 276 -34.27 6.76 -14.35
CA SER A 276 -33.01 7.03 -15.05
C SER A 276 -32.20 8.13 -14.36
N PHE A 277 -32.84 9.21 -13.92
CA PHE A 277 -32.19 10.29 -13.18
C PHE A 277 -31.57 9.81 -11.87
N ILE A 278 -32.30 8.98 -11.10
CA ILE A 278 -31.79 8.40 -9.86
C ILE A 278 -30.57 7.52 -10.14
N VAL A 279 -30.66 6.63 -11.13
CA VAL A 279 -29.54 5.74 -11.50
C VAL A 279 -28.32 6.54 -11.96
N CYS A 280 -28.49 7.54 -12.82
CA CYS A 280 -27.40 8.41 -13.27
C CYS A 280 -26.77 9.18 -12.11
N THR A 281 -27.57 9.67 -11.16
CA THR A 281 -27.09 10.36 -9.97
C THR A 281 -26.27 9.43 -9.08
N ILE A 282 -26.75 8.21 -8.84
CA ILE A 282 -26.02 7.19 -8.07
C ILE A 282 -24.68 6.90 -8.73
N ILE A 283 -24.65 6.62 -10.03
CA ILE A 283 -23.40 6.30 -10.73
C ILE A 283 -22.44 7.50 -10.70
N TRP A 284 -22.94 8.73 -10.92
CA TRP A 284 -22.12 9.93 -10.84
C TRP A 284 -21.50 10.08 -9.45
N LEU A 285 -22.28 9.92 -8.38
CA LEU A 285 -21.80 9.96 -7.00
C LEU A 285 -20.76 8.85 -6.73
N SER A 286 -21.01 7.61 -7.18
CA SER A 286 -20.07 6.50 -7.05
C SER A 286 -18.75 6.77 -7.77
N LEU A 287 -18.79 7.35 -8.98
CA LEU A 287 -17.58 7.76 -9.69
C LEU A 287 -16.85 8.89 -8.96
N GLY A 288 -17.56 9.80 -8.30
CA GLY A 288 -16.95 10.87 -7.50
C GLY A 288 -16.27 10.34 -6.24
N TRP A 289 -16.89 9.38 -5.57
CA TRP A 289 -16.27 8.65 -4.46
C TRP A 289 -15.01 7.92 -4.92
N LEU A 290 -15.07 7.24 -6.06
CA LEU A 290 -13.92 6.53 -6.63
C LEU A 290 -12.82 7.51 -7.06
N GLU A 291 -13.17 8.66 -7.63
CA GLU A 291 -12.24 9.72 -7.99
C GLU A 291 -11.43 10.17 -6.77
N ARG A 292 -12.07 10.43 -5.62
CA ARG A 292 -11.37 10.83 -4.38
C ARG A 292 -10.35 9.79 -3.92
N LYS A 293 -10.60 8.49 -4.15
CA LYS A 293 -9.63 7.42 -3.88
C LYS A 293 -8.38 7.50 -4.75
N PHE A 294 -8.29 8.32 -5.79
CA PHE A 294 -7.02 8.56 -6.49
C PHE A 294 -6.23 9.75 -5.92
N TYR A 295 -6.81 10.51 -4.99
CA TYR A 295 -6.22 11.68 -4.37
C TYR A 295 -5.82 11.45 -2.91
N GLU A 296 -6.73 10.88 -2.12
CA GLU A 296 -6.62 10.88 -0.66
C GLU A 296 -6.29 9.50 -0.13
N GLY A 297 -5.27 9.42 0.73
CA GLY A 297 -5.00 8.24 1.55
C GLY A 297 -6.09 7.97 2.57
N ARG A 298 -6.07 6.81 3.22
CA ARG A 298 -7.01 6.54 4.31
C ARG A 298 -6.58 7.31 5.56
N SER A 299 -7.50 8.09 6.13
CA SER A 299 -7.31 8.66 7.46
C SER A 299 -7.71 7.61 8.51
N ILE A 300 -6.76 6.84 9.03
CA ILE A 300 -7.04 5.95 10.15
C ILE A 300 -6.99 6.75 11.46
N PRO A 301 -8.06 6.72 12.29
CA PRO A 301 -8.03 7.34 13.61
C PRO A 301 -6.91 6.71 14.44
N LEU A 302 -6.28 7.50 15.30
CA LEU A 302 -5.19 6.99 16.14
C LEU A 302 -5.70 5.80 16.96
N ARG A 303 -5.04 4.64 16.86
CA ARG A 303 -5.42 3.38 17.54
C ARG A 303 -5.49 3.50 19.08
N ASN A 304 -5.02 4.62 19.62
CA ASN A 304 -4.87 4.92 21.04
C ASN A 304 -5.77 6.02 21.58
N VAL A 305 -6.66 6.62 20.78
CA VAL A 305 -7.74 7.44 21.36
C VAL A 305 -8.86 6.50 21.76
N SER A 306 -9.13 6.41 23.06
CA SER A 306 -10.45 5.97 23.53
C SER A 306 -11.47 6.93 22.91
N GLU A 307 -12.50 6.39 22.26
CA GLU A 307 -13.69 7.17 21.94
C GLU A 307 -14.13 7.88 23.23
N LYS A 308 -14.20 9.21 23.18
CA LYS A 308 -14.76 10.03 24.25
C LYS A 308 -16.25 10.16 24.03
#